data_AF-A0A966QD24-F1
#
_entry.id   AF-A0A966QD24-F1
#
_cell.length_a   1.000
_cell.length_b   1.000
_cell.length_c   1.000
_cell.angle_alpha   90.00
_cell.angle_beta   90.00
_cell.angle_gamma   90.00
#
_symmetry.space_group_name_H-M   'P 1'
#
loop_
_entity.id
_entity.type
_entity.pdbx_description
1 polymer ?
#
loop_
_entity_poly.entity_id
_entity_poly.type
_entity_poly.pdbx_seq_one_letter_code
_entity_poly.pdbx_strand_id
1 'polypeptide(L)'
;FRRRYWSGLYITKAIEVMHRRILGRPTFGRWEINAYFDTAARQGFYGVVDAMLNSQEYNEAFGEDTVPYERFITAGDRNARRVPGLKRAFQAGDYAEPAGLRPTVPSPQALRTTGDLVQRNLPGRTNVIVGSWSAQISGGAMAAPAKPAAAEGPGSIRQAPAPSRRWRPSAPDLGRTTSFISAPTPATGFQVGAGLWRASVGDGRSAVLPTEPTAAMAAALRPGRPQGFSRRASLNRPVQLGRAASESQVQEAIEATYKQLLNRVPFAAERLGDSESQFRNQQLTVAEFVGQLATSDLFQQRLNRMAPLRAASAAYLALLGRAAQPQEVSQFLAIRANRGQGAALETLLNSQEFAEVFGQNTVPYIRGLATANGQPLTTVNRTAALYAGNAGLNPSPKGAI
;
A
#
# COMPACT_ATOMS: atom_id res chain seq x y z
N PHE A 1 -1.31 21.41 -33.99
CA PHE A 1 -1.98 20.40 -33.15
C PHE A 1 -1.38 18.99 -33.29
N ARG A 2 -1.41 18.38 -34.49
CA ARG A 2 -0.89 17.02 -34.77
C ARG A 2 0.53 16.73 -34.24
N ARG A 3 1.49 17.63 -34.47
CA ARG A 3 2.88 17.47 -33.96
C ARG A 3 2.95 17.36 -32.42
N ARG A 4 2.07 18.05 -31.70
CA ARG A 4 2.11 18.15 -30.23
C ARG A 4 1.36 17.01 -29.55
N TYR A 5 0.21 16.61 -30.11
CA TYR A 5 -0.75 15.72 -29.45
C TYR A 5 -1.02 14.41 -30.21
N TRP A 6 -0.38 14.18 -31.36
CA TRP A 6 -0.58 12.96 -32.15
C TRP A 6 0.73 12.22 -32.43
N SER A 7 1.71 12.87 -33.06
CA SER A 7 2.90 12.18 -33.61
C SER A 7 3.85 11.57 -32.57
N GLY A 8 3.84 12.07 -31.33
CA GLY A 8 4.70 11.59 -30.24
C GLY A 8 3.96 10.86 -29.12
N LEU A 9 2.66 10.64 -29.27
CA LEU A 9 1.84 9.97 -28.26
C LEU A 9 1.34 8.63 -28.80
N TYR A 10 1.19 7.67 -27.90
CA TYR A 10 0.44 6.45 -28.20
C TYR A 10 -1.00 6.82 -28.64
N ILE A 11 -1.55 6.15 -29.66
CA ILE A 11 -2.79 6.56 -30.33
C ILE A 11 -3.96 6.71 -29.35
N THR A 12 -4.15 5.77 -28.42
CA THR A 12 -5.23 5.90 -27.42
C THR A 12 -5.01 7.07 -26.47
N LYS A 13 -3.74 7.39 -26.16
CA LYS A 13 -3.39 8.56 -25.36
C LYS A 13 -3.65 9.86 -26.12
N ALA A 14 -3.35 9.88 -27.43
CA ALA A 14 -3.68 11.00 -28.30
C ALA A 14 -5.20 11.24 -28.35
N ILE A 15 -6.00 10.18 -28.50
CA ILE A 15 -7.48 10.24 -28.46
C ILE A 15 -7.96 10.78 -27.11
N GLU A 16 -7.43 10.30 -25.98
CA GLU A 16 -7.82 10.80 -24.64
C GLU A 16 -7.54 12.31 -24.49
N VAL A 17 -6.39 12.78 -24.99
CA VAL A 17 -6.03 14.20 -24.97
C VAL A 17 -6.94 15.01 -25.88
N MET A 18 -7.25 14.51 -27.08
CA MET A 18 -8.17 15.15 -28.02
C MET A 18 -9.56 15.28 -27.42
N HIS A 19 -10.06 14.24 -26.78
CA HIS A 19 -11.36 14.24 -26.10
C HIS A 19 -11.45 15.37 -25.06
N ARG A 20 -10.39 15.57 -24.26
CA ARG A 20 -10.33 16.65 -23.26
C ARG A 20 -10.25 18.04 -23.88
N ARG A 21 -9.67 18.19 -25.09
CA ARG A 21 -9.45 19.49 -25.74
C ARG A 21 -10.59 19.91 -26.67
N ILE A 22 -11.18 18.97 -27.38
CA ILE A 22 -12.25 19.22 -28.36
C ILE A 22 -13.62 19.10 -27.70
N LEU A 23 -13.86 18.04 -26.92
CA LEU A 23 -15.16 17.80 -26.26
C LEU A 23 -15.21 18.32 -24.82
N GLY A 24 -14.08 18.84 -24.30
CA GLY A 24 -14.00 19.40 -22.95
C GLY A 24 -14.09 18.36 -21.82
N ARG A 25 -13.97 17.06 -22.12
CA ARG A 25 -14.16 15.98 -21.14
C ARG A 25 -13.27 14.77 -21.37
N PRO A 26 -12.99 13.93 -20.37
CA PRO A 26 -12.43 12.61 -20.60
C PRO A 26 -13.46 11.67 -21.27
N THR A 27 -12.98 10.59 -21.87
CA THR A 27 -13.82 9.50 -22.39
C THR A 27 -14.55 8.79 -21.26
N PHE A 28 -15.81 8.38 -21.49
CA PHE A 28 -16.63 7.67 -20.50
C PHE A 28 -16.16 6.23 -20.27
N GLY A 29 -15.67 5.56 -21.29
CA GLY A 29 -15.28 4.16 -21.19
C GLY A 29 -14.53 3.63 -22.40
N ARG A 30 -14.29 2.30 -22.38
CA ARG A 30 -13.49 1.62 -23.41
C ARG A 30 -14.15 1.60 -24.78
N TRP A 31 -15.48 1.51 -24.85
CA TRP A 31 -16.21 1.47 -26.11
C TRP A 31 -16.01 2.74 -26.93
N GLU A 32 -16.02 3.91 -26.28
CA GLU A 32 -15.82 5.22 -26.90
C GLU A 32 -14.39 5.34 -27.44
N ILE A 33 -13.40 4.87 -26.66
CA ILE A 33 -12.00 4.82 -27.09
C ILE A 33 -11.84 3.90 -28.31
N ASN A 34 -12.45 2.72 -28.29
CA ASN A 34 -12.37 1.77 -29.40
C ASN A 34 -12.95 2.34 -30.69
N ALA A 35 -14.11 3.04 -30.62
CA ALA A 35 -14.74 3.65 -31.79
C ALA A 35 -13.80 4.67 -32.46
N TYR A 36 -13.22 5.59 -31.69
CA TYR A 36 -12.26 6.56 -32.24
C TYR A 36 -10.93 5.93 -32.65
N PHE A 37 -10.52 4.83 -32.02
CA PHE A 37 -9.34 4.07 -32.42
C PHE A 37 -9.54 3.42 -33.80
N ASP A 38 -10.72 2.86 -34.06
CA ASP A 38 -11.07 2.29 -35.36
C ASP A 38 -11.14 3.38 -36.44
N THR A 39 -11.70 4.55 -36.13
CA THR A 39 -11.68 5.72 -37.02
C THR A 39 -10.26 6.18 -37.30
N ALA A 40 -9.40 6.22 -36.28
CA ALA A 40 -7.98 6.54 -36.45
C ALA A 40 -7.26 5.55 -37.37
N ALA A 41 -7.57 4.26 -37.26
CA ALA A 41 -6.96 3.22 -38.08
C ALA A 41 -7.36 3.34 -39.56
N ARG A 42 -8.62 3.72 -39.84
CA ARG A 42 -9.14 3.82 -41.21
C ARG A 42 -8.87 5.17 -41.88
N GLN A 43 -9.02 6.27 -41.15
CA GLN A 43 -9.05 7.64 -41.68
C GLN A 43 -7.93 8.53 -41.12
N GLY A 44 -7.09 7.98 -40.23
CA GLY A 44 -5.97 8.71 -39.64
C GLY A 44 -6.40 9.84 -38.71
N PHE A 45 -5.49 10.77 -38.49
CA PHE A 45 -5.69 11.90 -37.56
C PHE A 45 -6.88 12.79 -37.94
N TYR A 46 -7.02 13.14 -39.22
CA TYR A 46 -8.05 14.07 -39.67
C TYR A 46 -9.45 13.47 -39.53
N GLY A 47 -9.64 12.19 -39.87
CA GLY A 47 -10.93 11.52 -39.67
C GLY A 47 -11.38 11.47 -38.21
N VAL A 48 -10.44 11.37 -37.25
CA VAL A 48 -10.79 11.45 -35.82
C VAL A 48 -11.24 12.86 -35.43
N VAL A 49 -10.57 13.90 -35.93
CA VAL A 49 -10.96 15.30 -35.68
C VAL A 49 -12.36 15.56 -36.24
N ASP A 50 -12.59 15.15 -37.50
CA ASP A 50 -13.87 15.34 -38.17
C ASP A 50 -14.99 14.56 -37.44
N ALA A 51 -14.73 13.32 -37.02
CA ALA A 51 -15.68 12.54 -36.24
C ALA A 51 -16.03 13.15 -34.87
N MET A 52 -15.10 13.88 -34.25
CA MET A 52 -15.37 14.58 -32.97
C MET A 52 -16.14 15.89 -33.19
N LEU A 53 -15.75 16.70 -34.18
CA LEU A 53 -16.41 17.97 -34.48
C LEU A 53 -17.82 17.78 -35.03
N ASN A 54 -18.02 16.77 -35.88
CA ASN A 54 -19.33 16.45 -36.45
C ASN A 54 -20.21 15.60 -35.51
N SER A 55 -19.76 15.36 -34.27
CA SER A 55 -20.56 14.62 -33.30
C SER A 55 -21.73 15.45 -32.80
N GLN A 56 -22.87 14.80 -32.56
CA GLN A 56 -24.05 15.46 -31.98
C GLN A 56 -23.71 16.15 -30.66
N GLU A 57 -22.88 15.52 -29.82
CA GLU A 57 -22.48 16.10 -28.54
C GLU A 57 -21.71 17.42 -28.69
N TYR A 58 -20.80 17.52 -29.67
CA TYR A 58 -20.06 18.76 -29.91
C TYR A 58 -21.02 19.89 -30.30
N ASN A 59 -21.94 19.60 -31.22
CA ASN A 59 -22.93 20.56 -31.70
C ASN A 59 -23.91 21.00 -30.59
N GLU A 60 -24.35 20.08 -29.73
CA GLU A 60 -25.22 20.41 -28.59
C GLU A 60 -24.49 21.19 -27.49
N ALA A 61 -23.21 20.91 -27.26
CA ALA A 61 -22.45 21.52 -26.16
C ALA A 61 -21.86 22.89 -26.51
N PHE A 62 -21.45 23.08 -27.77
CA PHE A 62 -20.70 24.26 -28.22
C PHE A 62 -21.34 24.94 -29.44
N GLY A 63 -21.93 24.16 -30.35
CA GLY A 63 -22.42 24.68 -31.63
C GLY A 63 -21.28 25.26 -32.48
N GLU A 64 -21.62 26.25 -33.32
CA GLU A 64 -20.64 26.89 -34.23
C GLU A 64 -19.99 28.15 -33.61
N ASP A 65 -20.68 28.82 -32.69
CA ASP A 65 -20.27 30.13 -32.16
C ASP A 65 -19.52 30.07 -30.82
N THR A 66 -19.49 28.90 -30.14
CA THR A 66 -18.86 28.78 -28.82
C THR A 66 -17.53 28.05 -28.89
N VAL A 67 -16.47 28.66 -28.34
CA VAL A 67 -15.18 28.01 -28.20
C VAL A 67 -15.25 26.87 -27.17
N PRO A 68 -14.74 25.66 -27.47
CA PRO A 68 -14.75 24.55 -26.52
C PRO A 68 -14.06 24.87 -25.19
N TYR A 69 -14.74 24.55 -24.09
CA TYR A 69 -14.27 24.72 -22.71
C TYR A 69 -14.35 23.40 -21.93
N GLU A 70 -13.67 23.34 -20.79
CA GLU A 70 -13.69 22.14 -19.94
C GLU A 70 -15.06 21.94 -19.27
N ARG A 71 -15.72 20.84 -19.60
CA ARG A 71 -17.06 20.44 -19.12
C ARG A 71 -16.99 19.47 -17.94
N PHE A 72 -16.08 18.49 -17.97
CA PHE A 72 -15.96 17.47 -16.93
C PHE A 72 -14.52 17.24 -16.49
N ILE A 73 -14.36 17.04 -15.18
CA ILE A 73 -13.08 16.71 -14.54
C ILE A 73 -13.17 15.37 -13.80
N THR A 74 -12.08 14.61 -13.79
CA THR A 74 -12.02 13.41 -12.97
C THR A 74 -11.80 13.75 -11.50
N ALA A 75 -12.06 12.80 -10.59
CA ALA A 75 -11.72 12.97 -9.18
C ALA A 75 -10.22 13.26 -8.96
N GLY A 76 -9.35 12.69 -9.80
CA GLY A 76 -7.91 12.97 -9.80
C GLY A 76 -7.60 14.41 -10.16
N ASP A 77 -8.20 14.93 -11.24
CA ASP A 77 -8.04 16.32 -11.68
C ASP A 77 -8.55 17.30 -10.61
N ARG A 78 -9.71 16.99 -10.00
CA ARG A 78 -10.27 17.79 -8.90
C ARG A 78 -9.34 17.84 -7.69
N ASN A 79 -8.76 16.71 -7.30
CA ASN A 79 -7.84 16.64 -6.17
C ASN A 79 -6.53 17.37 -6.45
N ALA A 80 -6.01 17.30 -7.67
CA ALA A 80 -4.80 18.01 -8.07
C ALA A 80 -4.98 19.54 -8.05
N ARG A 81 -6.19 20.04 -8.37
CA ARG A 81 -6.52 21.47 -8.34
C ARG A 81 -6.85 22.01 -6.96
N ARG A 82 -7.23 21.15 -6.01
CA ARG A 82 -7.38 21.57 -4.61
C ARG A 82 -6.00 21.98 -4.10
N VAL A 83 -5.80 23.27 -3.87
CA VAL A 83 -4.58 23.87 -3.32
C VAL A 83 -4.15 23.08 -2.06
N PRO A 84 -2.85 22.77 -1.86
CA PRO A 84 -2.36 22.01 -0.70
C PRO A 84 -2.55 22.70 0.68
N GLY A 85 -3.28 23.81 0.77
CA GLY A 85 -3.38 24.67 1.95
C GLY A 85 -4.11 24.06 3.16
N LEU A 86 -4.59 22.81 3.07
CA LEU A 86 -5.26 22.14 4.19
C LEU A 86 -4.80 20.68 4.38
N LYS A 87 -3.52 20.39 4.12
CA LYS A 87 -2.87 19.27 4.81
C LYS A 87 -2.49 19.73 6.22
N ARG A 88 -3.46 19.77 7.13
CA ARG A 88 -3.15 19.86 8.58
C ARG A 88 -2.28 18.65 8.91
N ALA A 89 -1.13 18.86 9.53
CA ALA A 89 -0.25 17.77 9.93
C ALA A 89 -1.05 16.78 10.77
N PHE A 90 -1.10 15.52 10.34
CA PHE A 90 -1.69 14.45 11.13
C PHE A 90 -0.73 14.16 12.29
N GLN A 91 -1.03 14.70 13.46
CA GLN A 91 -0.28 14.40 14.68
C GLN A 91 -0.77 13.08 15.25
N ALA A 92 -0.05 12.00 14.93
CA ALA A 92 -0.35 10.67 15.43
C ALA A 92 -0.22 10.54 16.97
N GLY A 93 0.50 11.47 17.61
CA GLY A 93 0.70 11.48 19.07
C GLY A 93 -0.54 11.83 19.89
N ASP A 94 -1.53 12.51 19.29
CA ASP A 94 -2.80 12.84 19.96
C ASP A 94 -3.76 11.64 20.02
N TYR A 95 -3.46 10.58 19.27
CA TYR A 95 -4.19 9.32 19.24
C TYR A 95 -3.34 8.20 19.86
N ALA A 96 -2.91 8.39 21.10
CA ALA A 96 -2.47 7.27 21.91
C ALA A 96 -3.66 6.30 22.05
N GLU A 97 -3.50 5.04 21.62
CA GLU A 97 -4.52 4.01 21.76
C GLU A 97 -4.92 3.88 23.24
N PRO A 98 -6.15 4.24 23.64
CA PRO A 98 -6.63 3.88 24.96
C PRO A 98 -6.94 2.38 24.92
N ALA A 99 -6.30 1.63 25.82
CA ALA A 99 -6.63 0.24 26.05
C ALA A 99 -8.16 0.07 26.24
N GLY A 100 -8.80 -0.63 25.30
CA GLY A 100 -10.04 -1.37 25.53
C GLY A 100 -11.35 -0.62 25.78
N LEU A 101 -11.43 0.72 25.70
CA LEU A 101 -12.71 1.44 25.84
C LEU A 101 -13.07 2.22 24.57
N ARG A 102 -14.25 1.92 24.03
CA ARG A 102 -14.86 2.62 22.89
C ARG A 102 -14.85 4.14 23.16
N PRO A 103 -14.36 4.99 22.24
CA PRO A 103 -14.32 6.43 22.48
C PRO A 103 -15.74 6.95 22.70
N THR A 104 -15.99 7.51 23.89
CA THR A 104 -17.22 8.27 24.15
C THR A 104 -17.12 9.57 23.36
N VAL A 105 -17.83 9.65 22.24
CA VAL A 105 -17.99 10.92 21.50
C VAL A 105 -18.66 11.91 22.47
N PRO A 106 -18.01 13.00 22.89
CA PRO A 106 -18.66 13.98 23.74
C PRO A 106 -19.85 14.56 22.98
N SER A 107 -21.05 14.42 23.53
CA SER A 107 -22.25 15.03 22.96
C SER A 107 -22.07 16.55 22.94
N PRO A 108 -22.34 17.25 21.83
CA PRO A 108 -22.21 18.69 21.79
C PRO A 108 -23.12 19.31 22.86
N GLN A 109 -22.51 20.03 23.81
CA GLN A 109 -23.22 20.61 24.97
C GLN A 109 -24.23 21.70 24.59
N ALA A 110 -24.21 22.18 23.35
CA ALA A 110 -25.16 23.16 22.83
C ALA A 110 -25.43 22.96 21.33
N LEU A 111 -26.67 23.17 20.92
CA LEU A 111 -27.08 23.21 19.51
C LEU A 111 -26.49 24.47 18.85
N ARG A 112 -25.59 24.28 17.89
CA ARG A 112 -25.07 25.37 17.05
C ARG A 112 -26.18 25.82 16.11
N THR A 113 -26.59 27.08 16.21
CA THR A 113 -27.60 27.65 15.30
C THR A 113 -26.95 28.47 14.20
N THR A 114 -27.72 28.87 13.19
CA THR A 114 -27.26 29.77 12.11
C THR A 114 -26.72 31.11 12.64
N GLY A 115 -27.06 31.51 13.87
CA GLY A 115 -26.50 32.68 14.55
C GLY A 115 -25.06 32.52 15.03
N ASP A 116 -24.58 31.29 15.26
CA ASP A 116 -23.20 31.05 15.73
C ASP A 116 -22.17 31.04 14.60
N LEU A 117 -22.62 30.94 13.35
CA LEU A 117 -21.78 30.95 12.16
C LEU A 117 -21.32 32.36 11.76
N VAL A 118 -22.02 33.40 12.22
CA VAL A 118 -21.71 34.80 11.93
C VAL A 118 -21.72 35.58 13.24
N GLN A 119 -20.55 35.80 13.84
CA GLN A 119 -20.47 36.66 15.03
C GLN A 119 -20.91 38.09 14.65
N ARG A 120 -22.00 38.58 15.26
CA ARG A 120 -22.34 40.00 15.22
C ARG A 120 -21.26 40.77 15.99
N ASN A 121 -20.68 41.79 15.36
CA ASN A 121 -19.62 42.64 15.92
C ASN A 121 -20.18 43.71 16.89
N LEU A 122 -21.09 43.30 17.78
CA LEU A 122 -21.70 44.14 18.81
C LEU A 122 -21.32 43.58 20.18
N PRO A 123 -20.93 44.40 21.17
CA PRO A 123 -20.72 43.91 22.53
C PRO A 123 -22.01 43.26 23.02
N GLY A 124 -21.87 42.02 23.51
CA GLY A 124 -23.00 41.21 23.97
C GLY A 124 -23.82 41.95 25.02
N ARG A 125 -25.15 41.95 24.84
CA ARG A 125 -26.06 42.49 25.86
C ARG A 125 -25.86 41.71 27.15
N THR A 126 -25.62 42.42 28.25
CA THR A 126 -25.51 41.85 29.59
C THR A 126 -26.71 40.97 29.90
N ASN A 127 -26.44 39.78 30.45
CA ASN A 127 -27.44 38.82 30.87
C ASN A 127 -28.58 39.52 31.62
N VAL A 128 -29.80 39.42 31.09
CA VAL A 128 -31.00 39.79 31.82
C VAL A 128 -31.09 38.84 33.00
N ILE A 129 -30.84 39.35 34.21
CA ILE A 129 -31.11 38.63 35.45
C ILE A 129 -32.62 38.47 35.52
N VAL A 130 -33.12 37.31 35.12
CA VAL A 130 -34.51 36.92 35.39
C VAL A 130 -34.55 36.61 36.88
N GLY A 131 -35.04 37.58 37.66
CA GLY A 131 -35.19 37.45 39.11
C GLY A 131 -36.00 36.20 39.46
N SER A 132 -35.46 35.37 40.36
CA SER A 132 -36.23 34.29 40.99
C SER A 132 -37.31 34.91 41.87
N TRP A 133 -38.56 34.85 41.41
CA TRP A 133 -39.70 35.19 42.24
C TRP A 133 -39.86 34.13 43.33
N SER A 134 -39.90 34.54 44.60
CA SER A 134 -40.39 33.73 45.70
C SER A 134 -41.54 34.48 46.37
N ALA A 135 -42.74 33.89 46.37
CA ALA A 135 -43.88 34.45 47.05
C ALA A 135 -43.89 33.93 48.50
N GLN A 136 -43.83 34.83 49.49
CA GLN A 136 -44.13 34.49 50.89
C GLN A 136 -45.64 34.32 51.03
N ILE A 137 -46.07 33.10 51.33
CA ILE A 137 -47.45 32.83 51.74
C ILE A 137 -47.54 33.12 53.25
N SER A 138 -48.58 33.83 53.68
CA SER A 138 -48.85 34.13 55.08
C SER A 138 -48.95 32.82 55.88
N GLY A 139 -47.94 32.54 56.70
CA GLY A 139 -47.75 31.25 57.38
C GLY A 139 -46.29 30.86 57.63
N GLY A 140 -45.32 31.67 57.20
CA GLY A 140 -43.92 31.58 57.66
C GLY A 140 -43.05 30.50 57.02
N ALA A 141 -43.54 29.72 56.06
CA ALA A 141 -42.72 28.75 55.32
C ALA A 141 -42.28 29.32 53.95
N MET A 142 -40.97 29.43 53.73
CA MET A 142 -40.39 29.74 52.41
C MET A 142 -40.32 28.47 51.54
N ALA A 143 -40.88 28.50 50.33
CA ALA A 143 -40.72 27.44 49.35
C ALA A 143 -39.31 27.51 48.73
N ALA A 144 -38.57 26.39 48.77
CA ALA A 144 -37.26 26.26 48.13
C ALA A 144 -37.39 26.36 46.59
N PRO A 145 -36.38 26.94 45.88
CA PRO A 145 -36.42 27.07 44.43
C PRO A 145 -36.49 25.69 43.76
N ALA A 146 -37.39 25.55 42.79
CA ALA A 146 -37.55 24.32 42.02
C ALA A 146 -36.24 23.97 41.29
N LYS A 147 -35.66 22.80 41.61
CA LYS A 147 -34.61 22.19 40.80
C LYS A 147 -35.21 21.81 39.43
N PRO A 148 -34.54 22.09 38.30
CA PRO A 148 -35.02 21.62 37.01
C PRO A 148 -34.99 20.09 37.00
N ALA A 149 -36.17 19.49 36.89
CA ALA A 149 -36.34 18.05 36.77
C ALA A 149 -35.68 17.55 35.48
N ALA A 150 -34.99 16.40 35.57
CA ALA A 150 -34.49 15.68 34.41
C ALA A 150 -35.68 15.34 33.50
N ALA A 151 -35.57 15.69 32.21
CA ALA A 151 -36.59 15.44 31.23
C ALA A 151 -36.74 13.93 30.99
N GLU A 152 -37.75 13.32 31.64
CA GLU A 152 -38.30 12.03 31.22
C GLU A 152 -39.01 12.21 29.86
N GLY A 153 -38.70 11.35 28.90
CA GLY A 153 -39.33 11.37 27.58
C GLY A 153 -40.82 11.04 27.66
N PRO A 154 -41.67 11.55 26.74
CA PRO A 154 -43.11 11.37 26.84
C PRO A 154 -43.51 9.92 26.56
N GLY A 155 -44.07 9.28 27.60
CA GLY A 155 -44.74 8.00 27.53
C GLY A 155 -46.00 8.04 26.63
N SER A 156 -46.24 6.93 25.94
CA SER A 156 -47.34 6.72 25.03
C SER A 156 -48.71 6.79 25.72
N ILE A 157 -49.53 7.77 25.35
CA ILE A 157 -50.98 7.76 25.65
C ILE A 157 -51.70 7.24 24.41
N ARG A 158 -52.03 5.94 24.40
CA ARG A 158 -53.11 5.42 23.55
C ARG A 158 -54.43 5.78 24.20
N GLN A 159 -55.20 6.66 23.57
CA GLN A 159 -56.61 6.86 23.91
C GLN A 159 -57.45 6.31 22.75
N ALA A 160 -58.34 5.36 23.04
CA ALA A 160 -59.22 4.75 22.04
C ALA A 160 -60.38 5.71 21.69
N PRO A 161 -60.75 5.90 20.40
CA PRO A 161 -61.91 6.70 20.04
C PRO A 161 -63.23 5.92 20.09
N ALA A 162 -64.31 6.63 20.49
CA ALA A 162 -65.70 6.15 20.57
C ALA A 162 -66.46 6.27 19.21
N PRO A 163 -67.64 5.63 19.03
CA PRO A 163 -68.10 5.08 17.75
C PRO A 163 -68.89 6.01 16.78
N SER A 164 -69.04 5.47 15.56
CA SER A 164 -69.38 6.01 14.23
C SER A 164 -70.68 6.83 14.00
N ARG A 165 -70.66 7.64 12.91
CA ARG A 165 -71.79 7.77 11.96
C ARG A 165 -71.33 7.97 10.50
N ARG A 166 -72.04 7.30 9.57
CA ARG A 166 -71.93 7.25 8.07
C ARG A 166 -72.62 8.49 7.43
N TRP A 167 -72.40 8.96 6.18
CA TRP A 167 -72.58 8.28 4.87
C TRP A 167 -72.05 9.11 3.64
N ARG A 168 -71.23 8.46 2.79
CA ARG A 168 -70.95 8.48 1.30
C ARG A 168 -70.93 9.77 0.40
N PRO A 169 -70.75 9.69 -0.96
CA PRO A 169 -69.43 9.95 -1.60
C PRO A 169 -69.49 10.91 -2.82
N SER A 170 -68.34 11.45 -3.25
CA SER A 170 -68.10 11.79 -4.66
C SER A 170 -66.61 11.75 -4.98
N ALA A 171 -66.24 10.87 -5.91
CA ALA A 171 -64.97 10.87 -6.62
C ALA A 171 -65.13 11.66 -7.93
N PRO A 172 -64.10 11.77 -8.77
CA PRO A 172 -62.70 12.13 -8.51
C PRO A 172 -62.34 13.43 -9.27
N ASP A 173 -61.23 14.09 -8.95
CA ASP A 173 -60.57 14.92 -9.98
C ASP A 173 -59.05 14.82 -9.90
N LEU A 174 -58.50 14.90 -11.10
CA LEU A 174 -57.17 14.56 -11.56
C LEU A 174 -56.06 15.37 -10.90
N GLY A 175 -55.01 14.63 -10.53
CA GLY A 175 -53.65 14.88 -10.97
C GLY A 175 -53.11 16.30 -10.85
N ARG A 176 -52.31 16.54 -9.80
CA ARG A 176 -51.02 17.19 -9.99
C ARG A 176 -50.04 16.87 -8.87
N THR A 177 -48.81 16.70 -9.33
CA THR A 177 -47.57 16.33 -8.67
C THR A 177 -47.10 17.36 -7.63
N THR A 178 -46.63 16.87 -6.47
CA THR A 178 -45.44 17.43 -5.80
C THR A 178 -44.70 16.34 -5.02
N SER A 179 -43.39 16.36 -5.23
CA SER A 179 -42.30 15.72 -4.53
C SER A 179 -42.36 15.73 -3.00
N PHE A 180 -41.86 14.66 -2.39
CA PHE A 180 -41.43 14.62 -0.99
C PHE A 180 -39.93 14.35 -0.90
N ILE A 181 -39.26 15.18 -0.11
CA ILE A 181 -37.90 15.07 0.43
C ILE A 181 -38.08 14.46 1.85
N SER A 182 -37.38 13.41 2.27
CA SER A 182 -36.23 13.44 3.23
C SER A 182 -36.07 12.02 3.82
N ALA A 183 -34.89 11.37 3.75
CA ALA A 183 -33.86 11.20 4.81
C ALA A 183 -34.22 10.22 5.97
N PRO A 184 -33.30 9.70 6.81
CA PRO A 184 -31.88 9.33 6.65
C PRO A 184 -31.57 7.87 7.11
N THR A 185 -30.31 7.45 7.00
CA THR A 185 -29.71 6.16 7.43
C THR A 185 -29.42 6.08 8.95
N PRO A 186 -29.05 4.88 9.46
CA PRO A 186 -27.86 4.77 10.33
C PRO A 186 -26.92 3.69 9.77
N ALA A 187 -25.69 4.02 9.36
CA ALA A 187 -24.49 4.31 10.15
C ALA A 187 -23.74 3.04 10.61
N THR A 188 -22.57 2.80 10.00
CA THR A 188 -21.29 2.26 10.52
C THR A 188 -20.44 1.82 9.32
N GLY A 189 -19.16 2.15 9.09
CA GLY A 189 -18.18 2.96 9.81
C GLY A 189 -16.92 3.22 8.91
N PHE A 190 -16.36 4.42 9.08
CA PHE A 190 -14.95 4.89 9.04
C PHE A 190 -13.79 3.86 9.05
N GLN A 191 -12.53 4.05 8.60
CA GLN A 191 -11.66 5.16 8.07
C GLN A 191 -10.44 4.56 7.30
N VAL A 192 -9.97 5.07 6.14
CA VAL A 192 -8.86 6.04 5.83
C VAL A 192 -7.40 5.52 5.92
N GLY A 193 -6.63 5.59 4.80
CA GLY A 193 -5.15 5.64 4.84
C GLY A 193 -4.34 5.28 3.56
N ALA A 194 -4.12 6.25 2.67
CA ALA A 194 -3.03 6.41 1.67
C ALA A 194 -2.24 5.20 1.11
N GLY A 195 -2.46 4.86 -0.17
CA GLY A 195 -1.47 4.14 -1.00
C GLY A 195 -2.09 3.41 -2.20
N LEU A 196 -1.98 4.00 -3.40
CA LEU A 196 -2.31 3.42 -4.72
C LEU A 196 -3.42 2.34 -4.76
N TRP A 197 -4.67 2.79 -4.85
CA TRP A 197 -5.81 1.92 -5.08
C TRP A 197 -5.83 1.41 -6.52
N ARG A 198 -5.60 0.10 -6.73
CA ARG A 198 -6.06 -0.59 -7.93
C ARG A 198 -7.58 -0.73 -7.83
N ALA A 199 -8.31 -0.18 -8.79
CA ALA A 199 -9.72 -0.48 -8.95
C ALA A 199 -9.85 -1.94 -9.44
N SER A 200 -10.13 -2.87 -8.53
CA SER A 200 -10.86 -4.08 -8.91
C SER A 200 -12.33 -3.67 -8.99
N VAL A 201 -12.87 -3.63 -10.20
CA VAL A 201 -14.32 -3.52 -10.40
C VAL A 201 -14.90 -4.81 -9.83
N GLY A 202 -15.47 -4.73 -8.63
CA GLY A 202 -16.30 -5.79 -8.09
C GLY A 202 -17.63 -5.72 -8.80
N ASP A 203 -17.81 -6.57 -9.82
CA ASP A 203 -19.17 -7.02 -10.14
C ASP A 203 -19.77 -7.57 -8.84
N GLY A 204 -21.04 -7.26 -8.59
CA GLY A 204 -21.79 -7.61 -7.38
C GLY A 204 -22.05 -9.11 -7.19
N ARG A 205 -21.07 -9.94 -7.52
CA ARG A 205 -20.90 -11.33 -7.14
C ARG A 205 -19.53 -11.40 -6.48
N SER A 206 -19.50 -11.50 -5.16
CA SER A 206 -18.29 -11.74 -4.39
C SER A 206 -17.75 -13.15 -4.66
N ALA A 207 -17.25 -13.37 -5.88
CA ALA A 207 -16.23 -14.35 -6.14
C ALA A 207 -14.93 -13.71 -5.67
N VAL A 208 -14.58 -13.93 -4.40
CA VAL A 208 -13.18 -13.82 -3.98
C VAL A 208 -12.44 -14.78 -4.89
N LEU A 209 -11.78 -14.23 -5.93
CA LEU A 209 -10.85 -15.03 -6.71
C LEU A 209 -9.89 -15.64 -5.69
N PRO A 210 -9.73 -16.97 -5.65
CA PRO A 210 -8.84 -17.60 -4.68
C PRO A 210 -7.48 -16.92 -4.80
N THR A 211 -7.04 -16.26 -3.73
CA THR A 211 -5.69 -15.69 -3.70
C THR A 211 -4.74 -16.84 -3.85
N GLU A 212 -3.91 -16.80 -4.90
CA GLU A 212 -2.80 -17.73 -5.07
C GLU A 212 -2.10 -17.94 -3.72
N PRO A 213 -1.74 -19.18 -3.33
CA PRO A 213 -1.18 -19.48 -1.99
C PRO A 213 0.10 -18.67 -1.68
N THR A 214 0.70 -18.08 -2.70
CA THR A 214 1.94 -17.31 -2.66
C THR A 214 1.74 -15.79 -2.59
N ALA A 215 0.50 -15.29 -2.78
CA ALA A 215 0.21 -13.86 -2.87
C ALA A 215 0.50 -13.09 -1.58
N ALA A 216 0.21 -13.69 -0.41
CA ALA A 216 0.54 -13.10 0.89
C ALA A 216 2.06 -12.95 1.08
N MET A 217 2.84 -13.97 0.69
CA MET A 217 4.29 -13.93 0.77
C MET A 217 4.90 -12.95 -0.23
N ALA A 218 4.32 -12.85 -1.43
CA ALA A 218 4.72 -11.84 -2.41
C ALA A 218 4.47 -10.41 -1.91
N ALA A 219 3.38 -10.18 -1.16
CA ALA A 219 3.09 -8.90 -0.54
C ALA A 219 4.01 -8.57 0.65
N ALA A 220 4.45 -9.59 1.41
CA ALA A 220 5.39 -9.43 2.52
C ALA A 220 6.82 -9.10 2.04
N LEU A 221 7.21 -9.57 0.86
CA LEU A 221 8.56 -9.39 0.31
C LEU A 221 8.67 -8.17 -0.62
N ARG A 222 7.93 -7.08 -0.36
CA ARG A 222 7.93 -5.90 -1.24
C ARG A 222 9.34 -5.33 -1.36
N PRO A 223 9.90 -5.22 -2.58
CA PRO A 223 11.25 -4.69 -2.72
C PRO A 223 11.26 -3.21 -2.34
N GLY A 224 12.25 -2.82 -1.54
CA GLY A 224 12.60 -1.42 -1.34
C GLY A 224 13.15 -0.78 -2.63
N ARG A 225 13.67 0.45 -2.51
CA ARG A 225 14.36 1.10 -3.64
C ARG A 225 15.58 0.25 -4.05
N PRO A 226 15.73 -0.14 -5.34
CA PRO A 226 16.80 -1.02 -5.79
C PRO A 226 18.15 -0.27 -5.92
N GLN A 227 18.70 0.15 -4.79
CA GLN A 227 19.94 0.94 -4.72
C GLN A 227 21.19 0.13 -5.07
N GLY A 228 21.15 -1.20 -4.90
CA GLY A 228 22.27 -2.10 -5.17
C GLY A 228 22.72 -2.13 -6.63
N PHE A 229 21.90 -1.69 -7.59
CA PHE A 229 22.33 -1.59 -8.99
C PHE A 229 23.49 -0.61 -9.18
N SER A 230 23.51 0.51 -8.45
CA SER A 230 24.63 1.46 -8.53
C SER A 230 25.92 0.91 -7.91
N ARG A 231 25.81 -0.15 -7.10
CA ARG A 231 26.93 -0.82 -6.39
C ARG A 231 27.39 -2.08 -7.11
N ARG A 232 26.87 -2.39 -8.31
CA ARG A 232 27.25 -3.57 -9.08
C ARG A 232 28.73 -3.59 -9.45
N ALA A 233 29.31 -2.41 -9.72
CA ALA A 233 30.73 -2.28 -10.06
C ALA A 233 31.67 -2.61 -8.89
N SER A 234 31.20 -2.58 -7.64
CA SER A 234 32.01 -2.91 -6.46
C SER A 234 32.05 -4.41 -6.15
N LEU A 235 31.34 -5.25 -6.92
CA LEU A 235 31.33 -6.69 -6.70
C LEU A 235 32.72 -7.30 -6.96
N ASN A 236 33.16 -8.15 -6.04
CA ASN A 236 34.42 -8.86 -6.19
C ASN A 236 34.32 -9.88 -7.33
N ARG A 237 35.46 -10.15 -7.98
CA ARG A 237 35.56 -11.24 -8.95
C ARG A 237 35.28 -12.58 -8.24
N PRO A 238 34.56 -13.52 -8.88
CA PRO A 238 34.38 -14.86 -8.34
C PRO A 238 35.73 -15.52 -8.06
N VAL A 239 35.92 -15.99 -6.83
CA VAL A 239 37.11 -16.74 -6.42
C VAL A 239 36.87 -18.22 -6.70
N GLN A 240 37.71 -18.80 -7.55
CA GLN A 240 37.67 -20.21 -7.94
C GLN A 240 39.02 -20.83 -7.62
N LEU A 241 39.01 -21.96 -6.91
CA LEU A 241 40.22 -22.72 -6.63
C LEU A 241 40.47 -23.77 -7.72
N GLY A 242 41.67 -23.76 -8.27
CA GLY A 242 42.16 -24.82 -9.14
C GLY A 242 42.66 -26.03 -8.35
N ARG A 243 43.01 -27.12 -9.05
CA ARG A 243 43.51 -28.37 -8.43
C ARG A 243 44.82 -28.20 -7.66
N ALA A 244 45.64 -27.20 -8.01
CA ALA A 244 46.88 -26.87 -7.33
C ALA A 244 46.84 -25.40 -6.92
N ALA A 245 46.06 -25.10 -5.88
CA ALA A 245 45.94 -23.74 -5.34
C ALA A 245 47.17 -23.37 -4.50
N SER A 246 47.66 -22.15 -4.66
CA SER A 246 48.72 -21.63 -3.77
C SER A 246 48.13 -21.23 -2.41
N GLU A 247 48.97 -21.18 -1.36
CA GLU A 247 48.52 -20.78 -0.01
C GLU A 247 47.85 -19.40 -0.01
N SER A 248 48.34 -18.47 -0.85
CA SER A 248 47.70 -17.15 -1.01
C SER A 248 46.29 -17.24 -1.60
N GLN A 249 46.03 -18.15 -2.53
CA GLN A 249 44.71 -18.35 -3.13
C GLN A 249 43.76 -19.03 -2.13
N VAL A 250 44.27 -19.98 -1.35
CA VAL A 250 43.50 -20.61 -0.26
C VAL A 250 43.11 -19.57 0.78
N GLN A 251 44.04 -18.70 1.19
CA GLN A 251 43.77 -17.60 2.11
C GLN A 251 42.74 -16.60 1.54
N GLU A 252 42.84 -16.26 0.26
CA GLU A 252 41.85 -15.43 -0.43
C GLU A 252 40.46 -16.09 -0.43
N ALA A 253 40.38 -17.39 -0.71
CA ALA A 253 39.12 -18.14 -0.69
C ALA A 253 38.50 -18.20 0.70
N ILE A 254 39.30 -18.41 1.76
CA ILE A 254 38.83 -18.36 3.16
C ILE A 254 38.22 -16.99 3.46
N GLU A 255 38.95 -15.91 3.16
CA GLU A 255 38.48 -14.55 3.42
C GLU A 255 37.25 -14.17 2.59
N ALA A 256 37.21 -14.57 1.32
CA ALA A 256 36.06 -14.37 0.45
C ALA A 256 34.83 -15.09 1.00
N THR A 257 34.99 -16.31 1.50
CA THR A 257 33.91 -17.12 2.09
C THR A 257 33.35 -16.46 3.34
N TYR A 258 34.21 -15.96 4.24
CA TYR A 258 33.78 -15.18 5.40
C TYR A 258 33.10 -13.86 5.01
N LYS A 259 33.66 -13.11 4.07
CA LYS A 259 33.06 -11.85 3.59
C LYS A 259 31.67 -12.10 3.00
N GLN A 260 31.49 -13.18 2.25
CA GLN A 260 30.20 -13.54 1.68
C GLN A 260 29.18 -13.97 2.75
N LEU A 261 29.55 -14.90 3.64
CA LEU A 261 28.64 -15.49 4.62
C LEU A 261 28.41 -14.64 5.86
N LEU A 262 29.35 -13.78 6.26
CA LEU A 262 29.27 -12.95 7.47
C LEU A 262 29.21 -11.44 7.18
N ASN A 263 29.39 -11.00 5.94
CA ASN A 263 29.59 -9.59 5.54
C ASN A 263 30.79 -8.92 6.23
N ARG A 264 31.69 -9.71 6.83
CA ARG A 264 32.90 -9.25 7.52
C ARG A 264 33.93 -10.37 7.60
N VAL A 265 35.18 -10.01 7.85
CA VAL A 265 36.21 -10.97 8.26
C VAL A 265 36.15 -11.11 9.78
N PRO A 266 36.02 -12.33 10.33
CA PRO A 266 36.02 -12.55 11.78
C PRO A 266 37.40 -12.29 12.40
N PHE A 267 37.39 -11.96 13.70
CA PHE A 267 38.61 -11.84 14.50
C PHE A 267 39.29 -13.20 14.67
N ALA A 268 40.58 -13.22 15.00
CA ALA A 268 41.35 -14.46 15.13
C ALA A 268 40.72 -15.49 16.10
N ALA A 269 40.12 -15.03 17.19
CA ALA A 269 39.46 -15.90 18.18
C ALA A 269 38.09 -16.44 17.72
N GLU A 270 37.43 -15.77 16.77
CA GLU A 270 36.13 -16.20 16.24
C GLU A 270 36.29 -17.14 15.03
N ARG A 271 37.50 -17.25 14.46
CA ARG A 271 37.76 -18.05 13.25
C ARG A 271 37.63 -19.54 13.52
N LEU A 272 37.16 -20.28 12.51
CA LEU A 272 37.07 -21.73 12.53
C LEU A 272 38.44 -22.35 12.21
N GLY A 273 39.36 -22.32 13.16
CA GLY A 273 40.75 -22.77 12.97
C GLY A 273 40.87 -24.21 12.47
N ASP A 274 40.04 -25.12 12.99
CA ASP A 274 40.04 -26.53 12.57
C ASP A 274 39.61 -26.69 11.12
N SER A 275 38.50 -26.06 10.73
CA SER A 275 37.99 -26.05 9.35
C SER A 275 38.97 -25.38 8.38
N GLU A 276 39.61 -24.27 8.78
CA GLU A 276 40.64 -23.60 7.99
C GLU A 276 41.86 -24.51 7.77
N SER A 277 42.29 -25.24 8.79
CA SER A 277 43.41 -26.18 8.70
C SER A 277 43.08 -27.37 7.80
N GLN A 278 41.87 -27.94 7.92
CA GLN A 278 41.39 -29.01 7.04
C GLN A 278 41.32 -28.54 5.57
N PHE A 279 40.86 -27.31 5.35
CA PHE A 279 40.79 -26.72 4.01
C PHE A 279 42.18 -26.46 3.41
N ARG A 280 43.13 -25.94 4.18
CA ARG A 280 44.54 -25.78 3.76
C ARG A 280 45.21 -27.11 3.42
N ASN A 281 44.89 -28.16 4.17
CA ASN A 281 45.39 -29.52 3.93
C ASN A 281 44.67 -30.24 2.76
N GLN A 282 43.80 -29.54 2.01
CA GLN A 282 43.02 -30.09 0.89
C GLN A 282 42.10 -31.27 1.28
N GLN A 283 41.72 -31.36 2.55
CA GLN A 283 40.78 -32.37 3.05
C GLN A 283 39.32 -31.97 2.82
N LEU A 284 39.07 -30.66 2.62
CA LEU A 284 37.76 -30.10 2.33
C LEU A 284 37.77 -29.38 0.99
N THR A 285 36.70 -29.57 0.23
CA THR A 285 36.37 -28.74 -0.93
C THR A 285 35.84 -27.37 -0.49
N VAL A 286 35.74 -26.41 -1.43
CA VAL A 286 35.17 -25.09 -1.13
C VAL A 286 33.71 -25.21 -0.69
N ALA A 287 32.93 -26.10 -1.33
CA ALA A 287 31.55 -26.33 -0.97
C ALA A 287 31.40 -26.92 0.45
N GLU A 288 32.26 -27.87 0.84
CA GLU A 288 32.25 -28.44 2.18
C GLU A 288 32.68 -27.43 3.24
N PHE A 289 33.70 -26.61 2.95
CA PHE A 289 34.11 -25.52 3.85
C PHE A 289 32.99 -24.50 4.04
N VAL A 290 32.31 -24.10 2.95
CA VAL A 290 31.10 -23.26 2.99
C VAL A 290 30.01 -23.91 3.85
N GLY A 291 29.82 -25.23 3.74
CA GLY A 291 28.87 -25.99 4.55
C GLY A 291 29.20 -26.01 6.05
N GLN A 292 30.48 -26.23 6.40
CA GLN A 292 30.96 -26.15 7.78
C GLN A 292 30.75 -24.74 8.34
N LEU A 293 31.06 -23.69 7.57
CA LEU A 293 30.83 -22.31 7.99
C LEU A 293 29.34 -21.98 8.14
N ALA A 294 28.49 -22.46 7.24
CA ALA A 294 27.04 -22.27 7.33
C ALA A 294 26.43 -22.97 8.56
N THR A 295 27.02 -24.10 8.97
CA THR A 295 26.59 -24.86 10.14
C THR A 295 27.18 -24.30 11.44
N SER A 296 28.22 -23.47 11.37
CA SER A 296 28.85 -22.87 12.54
C SER A 296 27.95 -21.90 13.31
N ASP A 297 28.24 -21.74 14.61
CA ASP A 297 27.52 -20.83 15.49
C ASP A 297 27.57 -19.37 15.02
N LEU A 298 28.63 -18.92 14.37
CA LEU A 298 28.75 -17.54 13.90
C LEU A 298 27.66 -17.17 12.90
N PHE A 299 27.47 -18.04 11.89
CA PHE A 299 26.46 -17.81 10.87
C PHE A 299 25.06 -18.05 11.43
N GLN A 300 24.90 -19.07 12.28
CA GLN A 300 23.62 -19.35 12.93
C GLN A 300 23.18 -18.18 13.83
N GLN A 301 24.07 -17.63 14.65
CA GLN A 301 23.80 -16.47 15.50
C GLN A 301 23.45 -15.22 14.67
N ARG A 302 24.14 -14.99 13.54
CA ARG A 302 23.81 -13.88 12.63
C ARG A 302 22.36 -13.96 12.15
N LEU A 303 21.93 -15.15 11.72
CA LEU A 303 20.56 -15.36 11.23
C LEU A 303 19.51 -15.34 12.36
N ASN A 304 19.87 -15.80 13.56
CA ASN A 304 18.99 -15.76 14.74
C ASN A 304 18.75 -14.34 15.26
N ARG A 305 19.70 -13.42 15.07
CA ARG A 305 19.53 -11.99 15.39
C ARG A 305 18.58 -11.25 14.42
N MET A 306 18.12 -11.90 13.36
CA MET A 306 17.24 -11.30 12.35
C MET A 306 15.81 -11.88 12.43
N ALA A 307 14.81 -11.06 12.11
CA ALA A 307 13.44 -11.53 11.94
C ALA A 307 13.37 -12.69 10.92
N PRO A 308 12.47 -13.68 11.05
CA PRO A 308 12.49 -14.89 10.23
C PRO A 308 12.51 -14.65 8.72
N LEU A 309 11.69 -13.73 8.21
CA LEU A 309 11.67 -13.34 6.79
C LEU A 309 13.00 -12.74 6.33
N ARG A 310 13.61 -11.90 7.18
CA ARG A 310 14.93 -11.32 6.91
C ARG A 310 16.01 -12.40 6.93
N ALA A 311 15.97 -13.33 7.89
CA ALA A 311 16.92 -14.42 7.96
C ALA A 311 16.86 -15.30 6.70
N ALA A 312 15.66 -15.58 6.16
CA ALA A 312 15.51 -16.29 4.90
C ALA A 312 16.20 -15.53 3.75
N SER A 313 15.87 -14.24 3.56
CA SER A 313 16.54 -13.44 2.51
C SER A 313 18.05 -13.33 2.69
N ALA A 314 18.55 -13.29 3.93
CA ALA A 314 19.98 -13.29 4.24
C ALA A 314 20.65 -14.61 3.86
N ALA A 315 20.03 -15.74 4.15
CA ALA A 315 20.55 -17.07 3.80
C ALA A 315 20.67 -17.24 2.28
N TYR A 316 19.63 -16.87 1.52
CA TYR A 316 19.66 -16.95 0.05
C TYR A 316 20.70 -16.01 -0.57
N LEU A 317 20.85 -14.79 -0.04
CA LEU A 317 21.88 -13.87 -0.54
C LEU A 317 23.28 -14.37 -0.25
N ALA A 318 23.51 -14.93 0.94
CA ALA A 318 24.81 -15.44 1.35
C ALA A 318 25.20 -16.70 0.57
N LEU A 319 24.30 -17.68 0.46
CA LEU A 319 24.60 -18.99 -0.14
C LEU A 319 24.37 -19.07 -1.64
N LEU A 320 23.27 -18.49 -2.15
CA LEU A 320 22.90 -18.58 -3.58
C LEU A 320 23.22 -17.32 -4.38
N GLY A 321 23.63 -16.24 -3.70
CA GLY A 321 24.00 -14.99 -4.34
C GLY A 321 22.81 -14.21 -4.93
N ARG A 322 21.58 -14.57 -4.56
CA ARG A 322 20.34 -13.97 -5.07
C ARG A 322 19.27 -13.87 -3.98
N ALA A 323 18.20 -13.14 -4.26
CA ALA A 323 17.06 -13.06 -3.37
C ALA A 323 16.16 -14.27 -3.61
N ALA A 324 15.47 -14.69 -2.54
CA ALA A 324 14.52 -15.78 -2.61
C ALA A 324 13.23 -15.35 -3.31
N GLN A 325 12.61 -16.31 -4.00
CA GLN A 325 11.22 -16.21 -4.46
C GLN A 325 10.26 -16.33 -3.28
N PRO A 326 9.02 -15.82 -3.39
CA PRO A 326 8.00 -16.02 -2.35
C PRO A 326 7.81 -17.49 -1.94
N GLN A 327 7.78 -18.39 -2.92
CA GLN A 327 7.65 -19.84 -2.71
C GLN A 327 8.82 -20.40 -1.89
N GLU A 328 10.04 -20.04 -2.30
CA GLU A 328 11.29 -20.43 -1.64
C GLU A 328 11.35 -19.94 -0.20
N VAL A 329 10.94 -18.68 0.06
CA VAL A 329 10.88 -18.15 1.43
C VAL A 329 9.90 -18.94 2.29
N SER A 330 8.70 -19.25 1.77
CA SER A 330 7.73 -20.05 2.53
C SER A 330 8.28 -21.44 2.86
N GLN A 331 8.94 -22.11 1.91
CA GLN A 331 9.54 -23.42 2.11
C GLN A 331 10.67 -23.36 3.14
N PHE A 332 11.57 -22.38 3.02
CA PHE A 332 12.67 -22.18 3.97
C PHE A 332 12.16 -21.96 5.39
N LEU A 333 11.12 -21.13 5.55
CA LEU A 333 10.52 -20.88 6.86
C LEU A 333 9.80 -22.10 7.43
N ALA A 334 9.11 -22.88 6.60
CA ALA A 334 8.48 -24.13 7.03
C ALA A 334 9.53 -25.15 7.53
N ILE A 335 10.61 -25.32 6.78
CA ILE A 335 11.71 -26.21 7.20
C ILE A 335 12.37 -25.69 8.48
N ARG A 336 12.64 -24.39 8.56
CA ARG A 336 13.23 -23.76 9.75
C ARG A 336 12.36 -23.94 10.98
N ALA A 337 11.03 -23.82 10.85
CA ALA A 337 10.10 -24.00 11.95
C ALA A 337 9.99 -25.47 12.40
N ASN A 338 10.00 -26.42 11.46
CA ASN A 338 9.77 -27.83 11.77
C ASN A 338 11.04 -28.61 12.15
N ARG A 339 12.18 -28.31 11.50
CA ARG A 339 13.44 -29.07 11.63
C ARG A 339 14.60 -28.22 12.13
N GLY A 340 14.38 -26.93 12.38
CA GLY A 340 15.40 -25.99 12.80
C GLY A 340 16.19 -25.39 11.64
N GLN A 341 17.07 -24.45 11.99
CA GLN A 341 17.76 -23.63 11.01
C GLN A 341 18.88 -24.37 10.26
N GLY A 342 19.61 -25.28 10.92
CA GLY A 342 20.66 -26.08 10.29
C GLY A 342 20.12 -26.88 9.10
N ALA A 343 19.00 -27.59 9.30
CA ALA A 343 18.31 -28.33 8.24
C ALA A 343 17.87 -27.43 7.07
N ALA A 344 17.38 -26.21 7.36
CA ALA A 344 17.03 -25.26 6.30
C ALA A 344 18.24 -24.82 5.48
N LEU A 345 19.41 -24.61 6.10
CA LEU A 345 20.64 -24.25 5.39
C LEU A 345 21.19 -25.43 4.59
N GLU A 346 21.16 -26.63 5.15
CA GLU A 346 21.56 -27.87 4.47
C GLU A 346 20.73 -28.09 3.19
N THR A 347 19.43 -27.84 3.22
CA THR A 347 18.58 -27.93 2.01
C THR A 347 18.97 -26.92 0.92
N LEU A 348 19.53 -25.75 1.29
CA LEU A 348 20.03 -24.78 0.30
C LEU A 348 21.36 -25.22 -0.30
N LEU A 349 22.27 -25.76 0.52
CA LEU A 349 23.58 -26.26 0.08
C LEU A 349 23.44 -27.47 -0.85
N ASN A 350 22.49 -28.36 -0.55
CA ASN A 350 22.20 -29.55 -1.34
C ASN A 350 21.27 -29.28 -2.54
N SER A 351 20.96 -28.01 -2.82
CA SER A 351 20.12 -27.64 -3.95
C SER A 351 20.86 -27.81 -5.28
N GLN A 352 20.15 -28.24 -6.32
CA GLN A 352 20.71 -28.38 -7.68
C GLN A 352 21.28 -27.04 -8.18
N GLU A 353 20.63 -25.92 -7.85
CA GLU A 353 21.10 -24.60 -8.25
C GLU A 353 22.47 -24.24 -7.65
N PHE A 354 22.72 -24.62 -6.40
CA PHE A 354 24.02 -24.40 -5.77
C PHE A 354 25.11 -25.20 -6.51
N ALA A 355 24.82 -26.48 -6.80
CA ALA A 355 25.73 -27.36 -7.51
C ALA A 355 26.04 -26.90 -8.94
N GLU A 356 25.05 -26.43 -9.70
CA GLU A 356 25.23 -25.96 -11.07
C GLU A 356 26.04 -24.66 -11.16
N VAL A 357 25.86 -23.77 -10.19
CA VAL A 357 26.42 -22.40 -10.26
C VAL A 357 27.81 -22.32 -9.64
N PHE A 358 28.00 -22.94 -8.48
CA PHE A 358 29.24 -22.86 -7.73
C PHE A 358 30.07 -24.14 -7.86
N GLY A 359 29.41 -25.28 -8.00
CA GLY A 359 30.06 -26.58 -7.95
C GLY A 359 30.82 -26.78 -6.63
N GLN A 360 31.95 -27.48 -6.68
CA GLN A 360 32.76 -27.80 -5.50
C GLN A 360 33.88 -26.79 -5.22
N ASN A 361 34.24 -25.95 -6.21
CA ASN A 361 35.49 -25.17 -6.21
C ASN A 361 35.30 -23.65 -6.26
N THR A 362 34.05 -23.16 -6.34
CA THR A 362 33.76 -21.73 -6.44
C THR A 362 33.18 -21.23 -5.12
N VAL A 363 33.74 -20.14 -4.58
CA VAL A 363 33.18 -19.47 -3.41
C VAL A 363 31.87 -18.79 -3.81
N PRO A 364 30.78 -18.89 -3.01
CA PRO A 364 29.54 -18.18 -3.30
C PRO A 364 29.76 -16.68 -3.45
N TYR A 365 29.07 -16.06 -4.42
CA TYR A 365 29.17 -14.63 -4.68
C TYR A 365 27.81 -14.06 -5.12
N ILE A 366 27.60 -12.77 -4.93
CA ILE A 366 26.37 -12.08 -5.35
C ILE A 366 26.29 -12.08 -6.88
N ARG A 367 25.29 -12.77 -7.44
CA ARG A 367 25.04 -12.89 -8.89
C ARG A 367 23.69 -12.34 -9.33
N GLY A 368 22.71 -12.28 -8.43
CA GLY A 368 21.34 -11.92 -8.76
C GLY A 368 21.11 -10.44 -9.11
N LEU A 369 22.17 -9.64 -9.29
CA LEU A 369 22.09 -8.28 -9.86
C LEU A 369 22.09 -8.29 -11.40
N ALA A 370 22.43 -9.41 -12.03
CA ALA A 370 22.29 -9.61 -13.47
C ALA A 370 21.01 -10.37 -13.79
N THR A 371 20.43 -10.11 -14.96
CA THR A 371 19.32 -10.92 -15.49
C THR A 371 19.84 -12.27 -15.95
N ALA A 372 19.13 -13.34 -15.60
CA ALA A 372 19.45 -14.71 -16.00
C ALA A 372 18.19 -15.43 -16.48
N ASN A 373 18.37 -16.41 -17.37
CA ASN A 373 17.28 -17.25 -17.85
C ASN A 373 16.63 -17.99 -16.68
N GLY A 374 15.30 -18.04 -16.64
CA GLY A 374 14.54 -18.68 -15.56
C GLY A 374 14.39 -17.84 -14.28
N GLN A 375 15.06 -16.69 -14.15
CA GLN A 375 14.88 -15.80 -13.00
C GLN A 375 13.95 -14.62 -13.33
N PRO A 376 12.85 -14.42 -12.56
CA PRO A 376 11.97 -13.29 -12.76
C PRO A 376 12.65 -11.97 -12.38
N LEU A 377 12.31 -10.91 -13.10
CA LEU A 377 12.86 -9.57 -12.89
C LEU A 377 12.57 -9.03 -11.46
N THR A 378 11.50 -9.50 -10.83
CA THR A 378 11.18 -9.19 -9.42
C THR A 378 12.30 -9.59 -8.47
N THR A 379 12.97 -10.71 -8.73
CA THR A 379 14.09 -11.20 -7.94
C THR A 379 15.33 -10.36 -8.14
N VAL A 380 15.61 -9.92 -9.37
CA VAL A 380 16.72 -9.01 -9.69
C VAL A 380 16.52 -7.63 -9.05
N ASN A 381 15.28 -7.14 -9.00
CA ASN A 381 14.99 -5.88 -8.30
C ASN A 381 15.09 -6.06 -6.78
N ARG A 382 14.69 -7.22 -6.24
CA ARG A 382 14.78 -7.51 -4.80
C ARG A 382 16.22 -7.69 -4.35
N THR A 383 17.06 -8.40 -5.09
CA THR A 383 18.51 -8.49 -4.81
C THR A 383 19.15 -7.12 -4.77
N ALA A 384 18.84 -6.26 -5.74
CA ALA A 384 19.31 -4.89 -5.75
C ALA A 384 18.79 -4.07 -4.57
N ALA A 385 17.58 -4.30 -4.08
CA ALA A 385 17.05 -3.62 -2.89
C ALA A 385 17.73 -4.09 -1.59
N LEU A 386 18.08 -5.38 -1.49
CA LEU A 386 18.67 -5.97 -0.29
C LEU A 386 20.19 -5.76 -0.21
N TYR A 387 20.86 -5.66 -1.35
CA TYR A 387 22.31 -5.51 -1.44
C TYR A 387 22.76 -4.10 -1.06
N ALA A 388 23.52 -4.01 0.03
CA ALA A 388 24.07 -2.78 0.59
C ALA A 388 25.55 -2.54 0.24
N GLY A 389 26.21 -3.42 -0.53
CA GLY A 389 27.62 -3.27 -0.89
C GLY A 389 28.57 -4.11 -0.01
N ASN A 390 29.88 -4.06 -0.30
CA ASN A 390 30.90 -4.93 0.31
C ASN A 390 31.09 -4.71 1.82
N ALA A 391 30.86 -3.49 2.31
CA ALA A 391 30.94 -3.13 3.74
C ALA A 391 29.55 -2.92 4.35
N GLY A 392 28.48 -3.19 3.59
CA GLY A 392 27.11 -3.03 4.05
C GLY A 392 26.57 -4.30 4.69
N LEU A 393 25.62 -4.15 5.61
CA LEU A 393 24.83 -5.28 6.08
C LEU A 393 23.93 -5.77 4.94
N ASN A 394 24.13 -7.00 4.48
CA ASN A 394 23.31 -7.67 3.49
C ASN A 394 22.46 -8.75 4.20
N PRO A 395 21.12 -8.70 4.20
CA PRO A 395 20.25 -7.67 3.66
C PRO A 395 20.24 -6.41 4.53
N SER A 396 20.09 -5.24 3.89
CA SER A 396 20.08 -3.97 4.61
C SER A 396 18.94 -3.91 5.65
N PRO A 397 19.11 -3.23 6.80
CA PRO A 397 18.06 -3.04 7.83
C PRO A 397 16.75 -2.45 7.29
N LYS A 398 16.79 -1.74 6.16
CA LYS A 398 15.63 -1.15 5.49
C LYS A 398 15.29 -1.96 4.23
N GLY A 399 14.02 -2.33 4.03
CA GLY A 399 13.55 -2.96 2.78
C GLY A 399 13.70 -4.48 2.68
N ALA A 400 13.90 -5.19 3.79
CA ALA A 400 13.73 -6.65 3.84
C ALA A 400 12.26 -7.08 4.07
N ILE A 401 11.41 -6.13 4.46
CA ILE A 401 9.96 -6.22 4.70
C ILE A 401 9.36 -4.90 4.24
#